data_AF-A0ABD6ENW3-F1
#
_entry.id   AF-A0ABD6ENW3-F1
#
_cell.length_a   1.000
_cell.length_b   1.000
_cell.length_c   1.000
_cell.angle_alpha   90.00
_cell.angle_beta   90.00
_cell.angle_gamma   90.00
#
_symmetry.space_group_name_H-M   'P 1'
#
loop_
_entity.id
_entity.type
_entity.pdbx_description
1 polymer ?
#
loop_
_entity_poly.entity_id
_entity_poly.type
_entity_poly.pdbx_seq_one_letter_code
_entity_poly.pdbx_strand_id
1 'polypeptide(L)'
;MKSSEVVFNEFGRSIESSCLLFKNKKWHERYLLCSQREGLRSVVMYIYKNHKRRIKMKASSTLVLDSIVGVESGFTVLKQQNTVCLITKEQVLLIALTKFNNLLLWETWLNETCCRGSNFCAQLLGAPFGSRAHRCLNREIRLHIHVRDHSYV
;
A
#
# COMPACT_ATOMS: atom_id res chain seq x y z
N MET A 1 16.69 17.04 -11.07
CA MET A 1 16.99 16.63 -9.67
C MET A 1 16.02 15.55 -9.26
N LYS A 2 16.53 14.43 -8.73
CA LYS A 2 15.80 13.24 -8.27
C LYS A 2 15.30 13.49 -6.85
N SER A 3 14.24 14.29 -6.67
CA SER A 3 13.70 14.35 -5.31
C SER A 3 13.01 13.01 -5.01
N SER A 4 13.62 12.25 -4.10
CA SER A 4 12.99 11.10 -3.46
C SER A 4 12.01 11.54 -2.37
N GLU A 5 11.80 12.84 -2.20
CA GLU A 5 10.86 13.37 -1.23
C GLU A 5 9.44 13.06 -1.66
N VAL A 6 8.59 13.00 -0.64
CA VAL A 6 7.16 12.88 -0.80
C VAL A 6 6.61 14.25 -1.18
N VAL A 7 5.76 14.27 -2.20
CA VAL A 7 5.03 15.47 -2.64
C VAL A 7 3.55 15.25 -2.35
N PHE A 8 2.93 16.24 -1.71
CA PHE A 8 1.48 16.33 -1.56
C PHE A 8 0.94 17.36 -2.55
N ASN A 9 -0.32 17.22 -2.99
CA ASN A 9 -0.99 18.33 -3.67
C ASN A 9 -1.46 19.38 -2.66
N GLU A 10 -1.92 20.53 -3.16
CA GLU A 10 -2.34 21.71 -2.36
C GLU A 10 -3.41 21.41 -1.29
N PHE A 11 -4.09 20.26 -1.38
CA PHE A 11 -5.17 19.87 -0.46
C PHE A 11 -4.92 18.54 0.27
N GLY A 12 -3.72 17.96 0.19
CA GLY A 12 -3.41 16.66 0.79
C GLY A 12 -4.19 15.47 0.20
N ARG A 13 -4.96 15.66 -0.88
CA ARG A 13 -5.75 14.62 -1.55
C ARG A 13 -4.93 13.69 -2.45
N SER A 14 -3.63 13.96 -2.57
CA SER A 14 -2.71 13.07 -3.25
C SER A 14 -1.35 13.04 -2.59
N ILE A 15 -0.68 11.90 -2.71
CA ILE A 15 0.68 11.67 -2.27
C ILE A 15 1.46 11.01 -3.40
N GLU A 16 2.68 11.47 -3.66
CA GLU A 16 3.55 10.86 -4.66
C GLU A 16 5.02 10.87 -4.27
N SER A 17 5.76 9.84 -4.69
CA SER A 17 7.21 9.77 -4.52
C SER A 17 7.84 8.70 -5.41
N SER A 18 9.17 8.73 -5.49
CA SER A 18 9.94 7.58 -6.00
C SER A 18 9.94 6.44 -4.97
N CYS A 19 9.96 5.20 -5.44
CA CYS A 19 10.00 4.00 -4.59
C CYS A 19 10.62 2.81 -5.33
N LEU A 20 10.75 1.69 -4.61
CA LEU A 20 10.92 0.37 -5.21
C LEU A 20 9.60 -0.41 -5.10
N LEU A 21 9.19 -1.07 -6.17
CA LEU A 21 8.05 -2.00 -6.19
C LEU A 21 8.58 -3.43 -6.30
N PHE A 22 8.12 -4.32 -5.44
CA PHE A 22 8.50 -5.72 -5.48
C PHE A 22 7.66 -6.47 -6.52
N LYS A 23 8.31 -7.03 -7.54
CA LYS A 23 7.66 -7.84 -8.57
C LYS A 23 8.61 -8.93 -9.06
N ASN A 24 8.08 -10.14 -9.24
CA ASN A 24 8.84 -11.30 -9.72
C ASN A 24 10.10 -11.55 -8.88
N LYS A 25 9.96 -11.50 -7.54
CA LYS A 25 11.03 -11.70 -6.55
C LYS A 25 12.17 -10.69 -6.63
N LYS A 26 11.97 -9.53 -7.27
CA LYS A 26 12.97 -8.47 -7.42
C LYS A 26 12.36 -7.09 -7.17
N TRP A 27 13.19 -6.15 -6.70
CA TRP A 27 12.82 -4.75 -6.54
C TRP A 27 12.99 -3.98 -7.85
N HIS A 28 12.03 -3.12 -8.18
CA HIS A 28 12.05 -2.30 -9.39
C HIS A 28 11.81 -0.84 -9.03
N GLU A 29 12.69 0.06 -9.47
CA GLU A 29 12.46 1.50 -9.32
C GLU A 29 11.18 1.94 -10.05
N ARG A 30 10.30 2.60 -9.32
CA ARG A 30 9.04 3.15 -9.83
C ARG A 30 8.79 4.52 -9.23
N TYR A 31 7.81 5.20 -9.80
CA TYR A 31 7.26 6.42 -9.25
C TYR A 31 5.77 6.19 -9.01
N LEU A 32 5.31 6.42 -7.79
CA LEU A 32 3.92 6.19 -7.38
C LEU A 32 3.22 7.53 -7.16
N LEU A 33 1.95 7.56 -7.55
CA LEU A 33 1.01 8.62 -7.21
C LEU A 33 -0.26 7.94 -6.69
N CYS A 34 -0.68 8.25 -5.47
CA CYS A 34 -2.06 8.00 -5.05
C CYS A 34 -2.81 9.32 -5.09
N SER A 35 -4.01 9.31 -5.66
CA SER A 35 -4.84 10.50 -5.76
C SER A 35 -6.31 10.13 -5.55
N GLN A 36 -6.94 10.85 -4.62
CA GLN A 36 -8.38 10.94 -4.50
C GLN A 36 -8.83 12.15 -5.33
N ARG A 37 -9.62 11.92 -6.38
CA ARG A 37 -10.16 13.02 -7.18
C ARG A 37 -11.32 13.67 -6.43
N GLU A 38 -11.49 14.97 -6.64
CA GLU A 38 -12.63 15.70 -6.10
C GLU A 38 -13.96 15.09 -6.57
N GLY A 39 -14.89 14.92 -5.63
CA GLY A 39 -16.19 14.30 -5.89
C GLY A 39 -16.16 12.77 -6.01
N LEU A 40 -14.98 12.14 -6.00
CA LEU A 40 -14.86 10.68 -6.01
C LEU A 40 -14.44 10.17 -4.62
N ARG A 41 -15.14 9.14 -4.15
CA ARG A 41 -14.76 8.44 -2.92
C ARG A 41 -13.46 7.65 -3.12
N SER A 42 -13.29 7.06 -4.30
CA SER A 42 -12.24 6.10 -4.58
C SER A 42 -10.86 6.73 -4.75
N VAL A 43 -9.87 6.12 -4.11
CA VAL A 43 -8.46 6.46 -4.32
C VAL A 43 -7.90 5.61 -5.45
N VAL A 44 -7.18 6.24 -6.38
CA VAL A 44 -6.47 5.53 -7.45
C VAL A 44 -4.97 5.67 -7.26
N MET A 45 -4.29 4.53 -7.21
CA MET A 45 -2.84 4.43 -7.31
C MET A 45 -2.43 4.31 -8.77
N TYR A 46 -1.53 5.19 -9.20
CA TYR A 46 -0.89 5.17 -10.51
C TYR A 46 0.58 4.78 -10.34
N ILE A 47 1.00 3.76 -11.08
CA ILE A 47 2.38 3.27 -11.07
C ILE A 47 3.03 3.70 -12.36
N TYR A 48 4.08 4.52 -12.27
CA TYR A 48 4.88 4.96 -13.42
C TYR A 48 6.24 4.28 -13.42
N LYS A 49 6.78 4.02 -14.62
CA LYS A 49 8.14 3.48 -14.76
C LYS A 49 9.19 4.41 -14.12
N ASN A 50 8.98 5.72 -14.14
CA ASN A 50 9.85 6.74 -13.56
C ASN A 50 9.16 8.12 -13.57
N HIS A 51 9.79 9.12 -12.93
CA HIS A 51 9.30 10.50 -12.86
C HIS A 51 9.08 11.15 -14.25
N LYS A 52 9.94 10.87 -15.24
CA LYS A 52 9.75 11.40 -16.61
C LYS A 52 8.43 10.93 -17.23
N ARG A 53 7.99 9.70 -16.94
CA ARG A 53 6.69 9.16 -17.37
C ARG A 53 5.53 9.75 -16.58
N ARG A 54 5.74 10.04 -15.29
CA ARG A 54 4.77 10.75 -14.43
C ARG A 54 4.42 12.14 -14.95
N ILE A 55 5.42 12.94 -15.34
CA ILE A 55 5.19 14.28 -15.93
C ILE A 55 4.31 14.19 -17.17
N LYS A 56 4.47 13.13 -17.98
CA LYS A 56 3.67 12.87 -19.18
C LYS A 56 2.36 12.12 -18.91
N MET A 57 2.03 11.86 -17.64
CA MET A 57 0.88 11.06 -17.20
C MET A 57 0.76 9.67 -17.87
N LYS A 58 1.89 9.04 -18.25
CA LYS A 58 1.91 7.72 -18.89
C LYS A 58 2.16 6.60 -17.87
N ALA A 59 1.11 6.24 -17.13
CA ALA A 59 1.16 5.16 -16.14
C ALA A 59 1.42 3.80 -16.80
N SER A 60 2.21 2.94 -16.16
CA SER A 60 2.39 1.55 -16.57
C SER A 60 1.27 0.64 -16.05
N SER A 61 0.65 1.00 -14.94
CA SER A 61 -0.51 0.30 -14.39
C SER A 61 -1.23 1.22 -13.40
N THR A 62 -2.50 0.93 -13.15
CA THR A 62 -3.34 1.61 -12.17
C THR A 62 -4.01 0.60 -11.26
N LEU A 63 -4.33 1.03 -10.04
CA LEU A 63 -5.03 0.22 -9.06
C LEU A 63 -6.02 1.10 -8.30
N VAL A 64 -7.26 0.65 -8.21
CA VAL A 64 -8.28 1.28 -7.35
C VAL A 64 -8.16 0.70 -5.96
N LEU A 65 -7.97 1.57 -4.96
CA LEU A 65 -7.70 1.16 -3.58
C LEU A 65 -8.96 0.87 -2.76
N ASP A 66 -10.15 0.94 -3.34
CA ASP A 66 -11.42 0.54 -2.70
C ASP A 66 -11.45 -0.94 -2.28
N SER A 67 -10.55 -1.75 -2.85
CA SER A 67 -10.37 -3.16 -2.54
C SER A 67 -9.33 -3.42 -1.44
N ILE A 68 -8.74 -2.38 -0.86
CA ILE A 68 -7.76 -2.52 0.23
C ILE A 68 -8.44 -3.17 1.43
N VAL A 69 -7.79 -4.14 2.03
CA VAL A 69 -8.25 -4.83 3.24
C VAL A 69 -7.28 -4.67 4.39
N GLY A 70 -6.06 -4.20 4.14
CA GLY A 70 -5.06 -3.95 5.16
C GLY A 70 -3.83 -3.22 4.62
N VAL A 71 -3.16 -2.51 5.51
CA VAL A 71 -1.84 -1.91 5.31
C VAL A 71 -0.93 -2.42 6.42
N GLU A 72 0.27 -2.85 6.04
CA GLU A 72 1.34 -3.26 6.96
C GLU A 72 2.62 -2.51 6.57
N SER A 73 3.38 -2.03 7.54
CA SER A 73 4.59 -1.26 7.30
C SER A 73 5.71 -1.65 8.28
N GLY A 74 6.93 -1.16 8.05
CA GLY A 74 8.01 -1.21 9.03
C GLY A 74 8.71 -2.57 9.15
N PHE A 75 8.54 -3.46 8.17
CA PHE A 75 9.21 -4.75 8.14
C PHE A 75 10.29 -4.83 7.05
N THR A 76 11.15 -5.85 7.12
CA THR A 76 12.27 -6.02 6.19
C THR A 76 12.00 -7.06 5.13
N VAL A 77 12.23 -6.72 3.85
CA VAL A 77 12.20 -7.68 2.73
C VAL A 77 13.39 -7.47 1.82
N LEU A 78 14.22 -8.50 1.64
CA LEU A 78 15.43 -8.48 0.80
C LEU A 78 16.28 -7.20 1.01
N LYS A 79 16.66 -6.94 2.26
CA LYS A 79 17.49 -5.79 2.70
C LYS A 79 16.79 -4.41 2.65
N GLN A 80 15.54 -4.31 2.21
CA GLN A 80 14.76 -3.07 2.31
C GLN A 80 14.02 -3.05 3.65
N GLN A 81 14.25 -2.02 4.47
CA GLN A 81 13.67 -1.90 5.82
C GLN A 81 12.45 -0.97 5.88
N ASN A 82 12.40 0.03 4.99
CA ASN A 82 11.31 1.00 4.94
C ASN A 82 10.20 0.49 4.01
N THR A 83 9.63 -0.67 4.32
CA THR A 83 8.63 -1.31 3.46
C THR A 83 7.22 -1.02 3.92
N VAL A 84 6.31 -0.88 2.95
CA VAL A 84 4.86 -0.83 3.13
C VAL A 84 4.22 -1.84 2.19
N CYS A 85 3.21 -2.52 2.68
CA CYS A 85 2.46 -3.55 2.01
C CYS A 85 0.99 -3.17 1.98
N LEU A 86 0.44 -3.07 0.77
CA LEU A 86 -0.99 -2.90 0.55
C LEU A 86 -1.58 -4.26 0.25
N ILE A 87 -2.48 -4.71 1.11
CA ILE A 87 -3.19 -5.97 0.95
C ILE A 87 -4.54 -5.62 0.33
N THR A 88 -4.79 -6.07 -0.89
CA THR A 88 -6.11 -5.97 -1.52
C THR A 88 -6.76 -7.35 -1.64
N LYS A 89 -8.03 -7.40 -2.01
CA LYS A 89 -8.73 -8.67 -2.28
C LYS A 89 -8.07 -9.50 -3.40
N GLU A 90 -7.41 -8.84 -4.34
CA GLU A 90 -6.88 -9.47 -5.55
C GLU A 90 -5.37 -9.72 -5.47
N GLN A 91 -4.63 -8.82 -4.82
CA GLN A 91 -3.18 -8.86 -4.82
C GLN A 91 -2.57 -8.16 -3.60
N VAL A 92 -1.29 -8.44 -3.39
CA VAL A 92 -0.47 -7.77 -2.39
C VAL A 92 0.57 -6.94 -3.12
N LEU A 93 0.61 -5.63 -2.85
CA LEU A 93 1.65 -4.74 -3.36
C LEU A 93 2.65 -4.46 -2.26
N LEU A 94 3.90 -4.84 -2.50
CA LEU A 94 4.99 -4.56 -1.59
C LEU A 94 5.88 -3.44 -2.17
N ILE A 95 6.01 -2.37 -1.40
CA ILE A 95 6.70 -1.14 -1.77
C ILE A 95 7.80 -0.89 -0.75
N ALA A 96 8.97 -0.44 -1.20
CA ALA A 96 10.02 0.05 -0.32
C ALA A 96 10.33 1.51 -0.62
N LEU A 97 10.43 2.34 0.43
CA LEU A 97 10.74 3.75 0.33
C LEU A 97 12.18 4.04 0.73
N THR A 98 12.75 5.09 0.16
CA THR A 98 14.18 5.39 0.36
C THR A 98 14.50 5.81 1.79
N LYS A 99 13.58 6.52 2.45
CA LYS A 99 13.76 7.08 3.80
C LYS A 99 12.63 6.64 4.72
N PHE A 100 12.92 6.52 6.01
CA PHE A 100 11.91 6.24 7.04
C PHE A 100 10.81 7.31 7.08
N ASN A 101 11.15 8.59 6.97
CA ASN A 101 10.15 9.67 6.94
C ASN A 101 9.16 9.52 5.78
N ASN A 102 9.62 9.03 4.62
CA ASN A 102 8.71 8.76 3.51
C ASN A 102 7.75 7.62 3.87
N LEU A 103 8.23 6.58 4.56
CA LEU A 103 7.40 5.47 5.01
C LEU A 103 6.29 5.97 5.91
N LEU A 104 6.64 6.78 6.91
CA LEU A 104 5.69 7.37 7.84
C LEU A 104 4.62 8.19 7.11
N LEU A 105 5.02 9.07 6.19
CA LEU A 105 4.09 9.89 5.41
C LEU A 105 3.14 9.05 4.55
N TRP A 106 3.67 8.01 3.89
CA TRP A 106 2.84 7.11 3.08
C TRP A 106 1.88 6.29 3.93
N GLU A 107 2.36 5.71 5.03
CA GLU A 107 1.54 4.94 5.95
C GLU A 107 0.39 5.78 6.52
N THR A 108 0.69 6.97 7.04
CA THR A 108 -0.33 7.89 7.58
C THR A 108 -1.37 8.22 6.51
N TRP A 109 -0.93 8.64 5.32
CA TRP A 109 -1.85 9.02 4.25
C TRP A 109 -2.74 7.85 3.80
N LEU A 110 -2.16 6.66 3.66
CA LEU A 110 -2.90 5.45 3.28
C LEU A 110 -3.91 5.05 4.35
N ASN A 111 -3.53 5.11 5.63
CA ASN A 111 -4.41 4.78 6.72
C ASN A 111 -5.60 5.76 6.81
N GLU A 112 -5.33 7.06 6.75
CA GLU A 112 -6.37 8.10 6.82
C GLU A 112 -7.31 8.08 5.61
N THR A 113 -6.77 7.82 4.41
CA THR A 113 -7.56 7.94 3.16
C THR A 113 -8.23 6.63 2.75
N CYS A 114 -7.57 5.50 2.96
CA CYS A 114 -8.00 4.21 2.39
C CYS A 114 -8.46 3.18 3.44
N CYS A 115 -7.96 3.25 4.68
CA CYS A 115 -8.17 2.18 5.67
C CYS A 115 -9.06 2.63 6.83
N ARG A 116 -10.37 2.35 6.73
CA ARG A 116 -11.33 2.60 7.83
C ARG A 116 -11.46 1.42 8.80
N GLY A 117 -10.39 0.66 8.96
CA GLY A 117 -10.37 -0.61 9.68
C GLY A 117 -9.54 -0.57 10.96
N SER A 118 -9.50 -1.71 11.65
CA SER A 118 -8.64 -1.93 12.80
C SER A 118 -7.63 -3.03 12.51
N ASN A 119 -6.44 -2.93 13.12
CA ASN A 119 -5.40 -3.94 13.02
C ASN A 119 -5.00 -4.41 14.42
N PHE A 120 -4.82 -5.72 14.59
CA PHE A 120 -4.46 -6.33 15.87
C PHE A 120 -3.31 -7.33 15.70
N CYS A 121 -2.41 -7.37 16.68
CA CYS A 121 -1.48 -8.47 16.84
C CYS A 121 -2.23 -9.65 17.47
N ALA A 122 -2.09 -10.85 16.92
CA ALA A 122 -2.70 -12.06 17.45
C ALA A 122 -1.80 -13.27 17.22
N GLN A 123 -2.17 -14.41 17.80
CA GLN A 123 -1.55 -15.71 17.51
C GLN A 123 -2.57 -16.62 16.84
N LEU A 124 -2.18 -17.28 15.75
CA LEU A 124 -3.06 -18.22 15.06
C LEU A 124 -3.07 -19.58 15.76
N LEU A 125 -4.11 -19.89 16.53
CA LEU A 125 -4.19 -21.16 17.27
C LEU A 125 -4.79 -22.32 16.45
N GLY A 126 -5.62 -21.99 15.45
CA GLY A 126 -6.32 -22.98 14.63
C GLY A 126 -6.65 -22.44 13.25
N ALA A 127 -6.85 -23.35 12.29
CA ALA A 127 -7.27 -23.02 10.93
C ALA A 127 -8.18 -24.12 10.37
N PRO A 128 -9.12 -23.82 9.45
CA PRO A 128 -9.92 -24.83 8.77
C PRO A 128 -9.07 -25.84 8.00
N PHE A 129 -9.46 -27.12 8.01
CA PHE A 129 -8.74 -28.19 7.31
C PHE A 129 -8.51 -27.85 5.83
N GLY A 130 -7.29 -28.09 5.33
CA GLY A 130 -6.89 -27.71 3.96
C GLY A 130 -6.55 -26.23 3.76
N SER A 131 -6.74 -25.35 4.75
CA SER A 131 -6.33 -23.95 4.66
C SER A 131 -4.81 -23.81 4.61
N ARG A 132 -4.33 -22.89 3.75
CA ARG A 132 -2.90 -22.49 3.72
C ARG A 132 -2.42 -21.92 5.06
N ALA A 133 -3.34 -21.43 5.90
CA ALA A 133 -3.05 -20.89 7.23
C ALA A 133 -2.54 -21.96 8.21
N HIS A 134 -2.72 -23.26 7.94
CA HIS A 134 -2.15 -24.33 8.76
C HIS A 134 -0.63 -24.22 8.92
N ARG A 135 0.07 -23.67 7.92
CA ARG A 135 1.53 -23.44 7.97
C ARG A 135 1.95 -22.34 8.95
N CYS A 136 0.97 -21.55 9.43
CA CYS A 136 1.16 -20.43 10.33
C CYS A 136 0.63 -20.69 11.75
N LEU A 137 0.24 -21.93 12.08
CA LEU A 137 -0.22 -22.27 13.43
C LEU A 137 0.84 -21.94 14.49
N ASN A 138 0.37 -21.47 15.63
CA ASN A 138 1.13 -20.99 16.79
C ASN A 138 2.11 -19.85 16.47
N ARG A 139 1.96 -19.15 15.34
CA ARG A 139 2.76 -17.97 14.98
C ARG A 139 2.00 -16.68 15.22
N GLU A 140 2.75 -15.61 15.42
CA GLU A 140 2.22 -14.25 15.40
C GLU A 140 1.63 -13.93 14.02
N ILE A 141 0.46 -13.30 14.02
CA ILE A 141 -0.24 -12.83 12.84
C ILE A 141 -0.72 -11.39 13.06
N ARG A 142 -0.99 -10.70 11.95
CA ARG A 142 -1.70 -9.43 11.91
C ARG A 142 -3.12 -9.67 11.44
N LEU A 143 -4.10 -9.30 12.26
CA LEU A 143 -5.51 -9.41 11.95
C LEU A 143 -6.03 -8.05 11.48
N HIS A 144 -6.38 -7.96 10.20
CA HIS A 144 -7.01 -6.78 9.63
C HIS A 144 -8.53 -6.94 9.62
N ILE A 145 -9.23 -6.02 10.28
CA ILE A 145 -10.69 -5.91 10.24
C ILE A 145 -11.03 -4.73 9.33
N HIS A 146 -11.68 -5.02 8.21
CA HIS A 146 -12.08 -4.00 7.24
C HIS A 146 -13.59 -3.76 7.30
N VAL A 147 -14.01 -2.55 7.64
CA VAL A 147 -15.41 -2.13 7.58
C VAL A 147 -15.79 -1.87 6.12
N ARG A 148 -16.68 -2.69 5.55
CA ARG A 148 -17.34 -2.33 4.28
C ARG A 148 -18.42 -1.32 4.61
N ASP A 149 -18.30 -0.09 4.12
CA ASP A 149 -19.48 0.77 4.02
C ASP A 149 -20.42 0.11 3.00
N HIS A 150 -21.47 -0.53 3.50
CA HIS A 150 -22.64 -0.89 2.71
C HIS A 150 -23.48 0.37 2.47
N SER A 151 -22.93 1.33 1.73
CA SER A 151 -23.74 2.37 1.10
C SER A 151 -24.25 1.82 -0.24
N TYR A 152 -25.13 0.83 -0.15
CA TYR A 152 -26.15 0.51 -1.15
C TYR A 152 -27.49 0.51 -0.41
N VAL A 153 -28.06 1.70 -0.27
CA VAL A 153 -29.51 1.93 -0.16
C VAL A 153 -29.81 3.10 -1.08
#